data_AF-A0A0G0C2T7-F1
#
_entry.id   AF-A0A0G0C2T7-F1
#
_cell.length_a   1.000
_cell.length_b   1.000
_cell.length_c   1.000
_cell.angle_alpha   90.00
_cell.angle_beta   90.00
_cell.angle_gamma   90.00
#
_symmetry.space_group_name_H-M   'P 1'
#
loop_
_entity.id
_entity.type
_entity.pdbx_description
1 polymer ?
#
loop_
_entity_poly.entity_id
_entity_poly.type
_entity_poly.pdbx_seq_one_letter_code
_entity_poly.pdbx_strand_id
1 'polypeptide(L)'
;MRLSLRTFDLMDFMDLNEDLIPLLNKAYFFLKFRPRTEKEVRDYLYKKIRTTHWSRDGAEEVIKKLKDQELIDDKKFVDWFVRQRTTLKPKGQRLLTRELLQKGIAPELIEDYFSENSVDEETLA
;
A
#
# COMPACT_ATOMS: atom_id res chain seq x y z
N MET A 1 -40.89 27.10 -2.60
CA MET A 1 -40.68 25.80 -3.27
C MET A 1 -39.88 24.93 -2.30
N ARG A 2 -40.56 24.02 -1.59
CA ARG A 2 -39.97 23.28 -0.45
C ARG A 2 -39.06 22.19 -1.03
N LEU A 3 -37.76 22.32 -0.86
CA LEU A 3 -36.78 21.30 -1.22
C LEU A 3 -37.03 20.07 -0.34
N SER A 4 -37.71 19.07 -0.89
CA SER A 4 -37.75 17.73 -0.32
C SER A 4 -36.45 17.03 -0.69
N LEU A 5 -35.38 17.32 0.05
CA LEU A 5 -34.23 16.42 0.10
C LEU A 5 -34.72 15.16 0.81
N ARG A 6 -35.03 14.14 0.01
CA ARG A 6 -35.47 12.84 0.48
C ARG A 6 -34.36 12.28 1.36
N THR A 7 -34.70 11.99 2.61
CA THR A 7 -33.87 11.21 3.54
C THR A 7 -33.41 9.87 2.95
N PHE A 8 -34.05 9.42 1.88
CA PHE A 8 -33.72 8.23 1.10
C PHE A 8 -32.34 8.31 0.40
N ASP A 9 -31.99 9.44 -0.23
CA ASP A 9 -30.69 9.58 -0.94
C ASP A 9 -29.49 9.61 0.01
N LEU A 10 -29.69 10.09 1.25
CA LEU A 10 -28.63 10.15 2.28
C LEU A 10 -28.38 8.78 2.92
N MET A 11 -29.42 7.96 3.06
CA MET A 11 -29.32 6.63 3.64
C MET A 11 -28.70 5.64 2.63
N ASP A 12 -29.07 5.77 1.35
CA ASP A 12 -28.42 5.03 0.25
C ASP A 12 -26.94 5.41 0.08
N PHE A 13 -26.56 6.67 0.33
CA PHE A 13 -25.14 7.10 0.38
C PHE A 13 -24.37 6.54 1.58
N MET A 14 -25.06 6.24 2.68
CA MET A 14 -24.47 5.64 3.89
C MET A 14 -24.31 4.11 3.76
N ASP A 15 -25.17 3.44 3.00
CA ASP A 15 -25.18 1.97 2.84
C ASP A 15 -24.20 1.42 1.78
N LEU A 16 -23.72 2.23 0.82
CA LEU A 16 -22.83 1.76 -0.26
C LEU A 16 -21.41 1.36 0.19
N ASN A 17 -21.09 1.49 1.49
CA ASN A 17 -19.72 1.34 2.00
C ASN A 17 -19.70 0.77 3.44
N GLU A 18 -20.61 -0.13 3.79
CA GLU A 18 -20.67 -0.72 5.14
C GLU A 18 -19.35 -1.39 5.58
N ASP A 19 -18.57 -1.90 4.62
CA ASP A 19 -17.25 -2.49 4.84
C ASP A 19 -16.08 -1.49 4.75
N LEU A 20 -16.27 -0.30 4.18
CA LEU A 20 -15.19 0.65 3.91
C LEU A 20 -14.54 1.19 5.19
N ILE A 21 -15.34 1.66 6.15
CA ILE A 21 -14.85 2.20 7.42
C ILE A 21 -14.05 1.15 8.21
N PRO A 22 -14.57 -0.08 8.45
CA PRO A 22 -13.80 -1.08 9.17
C PRO A 22 -12.54 -1.53 8.41
N LEU A 23 -12.58 -1.62 7.07
CA LEU A 23 -11.39 -1.93 6.25
C LEU A 23 -10.32 -0.83 6.34
N LEU A 24 -10.72 0.46 6.28
CA LEU A 24 -9.81 1.60 6.48
C LEU A 24 -9.15 1.55 7.85
N ASN A 25 -9.91 1.28 8.91
CA ASN A 25 -9.36 1.15 10.26
C ASN A 25 -8.30 0.03 10.35
N LYS A 26 -8.54 -1.11 9.68
CA LYS A 26 -7.54 -2.19 9.60
C LYS A 26 -6.30 -1.77 8.81
N ALA A 27 -6.48 -1.09 7.68
CA ALA A 27 -5.38 -0.62 6.86
C ALA A 27 -4.52 0.43 7.59
N TYR A 28 -5.14 1.45 8.21
CA TYR A 28 -4.43 2.45 9.00
C TYR A 28 -3.63 1.83 10.15
N PHE A 29 -4.22 0.87 10.86
CA PHE A 29 -3.48 0.16 11.91
C PHE A 29 -2.28 -0.62 11.34
N PHE A 30 -2.41 -1.22 10.17
CA PHE A 30 -1.33 -1.96 9.52
C PHE A 30 -0.19 -1.04 9.02
N LEU A 31 -0.55 0.14 8.50
CA LEU A 31 0.37 1.17 7.99
C LEU A 31 1.07 1.95 9.11
N LYS A 32 0.46 2.06 10.29
CA LYS A 32 1.01 2.78 11.46
C LYS A 32 2.45 2.40 11.82
N PHE A 33 2.84 1.15 11.61
CA PHE A 33 4.13 0.63 12.07
C PHE A 33 5.29 0.93 11.12
N ARG A 34 5.03 0.97 9.80
CA ARG A 34 6.02 1.20 8.74
C ARG A 34 5.31 1.34 7.39
N PRO A 35 5.96 1.95 6.39
CA PRO A 35 5.54 1.87 5.00
C PRO A 35 5.31 0.41 4.56
N ARG A 36 4.31 0.23 3.69
CA ARG A 36 3.91 -1.06 3.10
C ARG A 36 3.75 -0.89 1.60
N THR A 37 3.99 -1.97 0.86
CA THR A 37 3.67 -2.00 -0.57
C THR A 37 2.17 -2.16 -0.78
N GLU A 38 1.69 -1.79 -1.97
CA GLU A 38 0.31 -2.02 -2.39
C GLU A 38 -0.06 -3.50 -2.25
N LYS A 39 0.83 -4.40 -2.69
CA LYS A 39 0.65 -5.85 -2.54
C LYS A 39 0.53 -6.27 -1.07
N GLU A 40 1.40 -5.78 -0.19
CA GLU A 40 1.33 -6.11 1.24
C GLU A 40 -0.01 -5.69 1.86
N VAL A 41 -0.54 -4.51 1.50
CA VAL A 41 -1.83 -4.03 2.00
C VAL A 41 -2.99 -4.84 1.41
N ARG A 42 -2.96 -5.12 0.10
CA ARG A 42 -3.97 -5.95 -0.57
C ARG A 42 -4.05 -7.34 0.05
N ASP A 43 -2.91 -8.02 0.19
CA ASP A 43 -2.83 -9.35 0.80
C ASP A 43 -3.36 -9.33 2.24
N TYR A 44 -3.05 -8.27 2.99
CA TYR A 44 -3.54 -8.10 4.36
C TYR A 44 -5.07 -7.94 4.40
N LEU A 45 -5.65 -7.06 3.58
CA LEU A 45 -7.11 -6.84 3.54
C LEU A 45 -7.84 -8.08 3.04
N TYR A 46 -7.31 -8.74 2.01
CA TYR A 46 -7.86 -9.99 1.50
C TYR A 46 -7.86 -11.11 2.55
N LYS A 47 -6.85 -11.14 3.42
CA LYS A 47 -6.86 -12.05 4.56
C LYS A 47 -7.97 -11.73 5.57
N LYS A 48 -8.33 -10.45 5.75
CA LYS A 48 -9.42 -10.03 6.65
C LYS A 48 -10.80 -10.39 6.10
N ILE A 49 -11.03 -10.13 4.81
CA ILE A 49 -12.35 -10.38 4.20
C ILE A 49 -12.72 -11.87 4.21
N ARG A 50 -11.74 -12.78 4.21
CA ARG A 50 -11.97 -14.24 4.31
C ARG A 50 -12.72 -14.69 5.55
N THR A 51 -12.73 -13.89 6.63
CA THR A 51 -13.37 -14.24 7.92
C THR A 51 -14.48 -13.26 8.31
N THR A 52 -14.93 -12.42 7.38
CA THR A 52 -15.92 -11.36 7.62
C THR A 52 -16.91 -11.30 6.46
N HIS A 53 -17.97 -10.49 6.58
CA HIS A 53 -18.92 -10.24 5.48
C HIS A 53 -18.43 -9.19 4.46
N TRP A 54 -17.26 -8.58 4.69
CA TRP A 54 -16.69 -7.53 3.85
C TRP A 54 -16.33 -8.04 2.45
N SER A 55 -16.43 -7.14 1.46
CA SER A 55 -16.28 -7.47 0.06
C SER A 55 -14.84 -7.23 -0.45
N ARG A 56 -14.53 -7.84 -1.59
CA ARG A 56 -13.28 -7.53 -2.32
C ARG A 56 -13.30 -6.12 -2.91
N ASP A 57 -14.47 -5.66 -3.38
CA ASP A 57 -14.62 -4.33 -3.96
C ASP A 57 -14.38 -3.23 -2.92
N GLY A 58 -14.88 -3.41 -1.69
CA GLY A 58 -14.56 -2.53 -0.57
C GLY A 58 -13.06 -2.50 -0.26
N ALA A 59 -12.36 -3.65 -0.34
CA ALA A 59 -10.92 -3.70 -0.14
C ALA A 59 -10.14 -2.94 -1.24
N GLU A 60 -10.55 -3.05 -2.51
CA GLU A 60 -9.93 -2.30 -3.60
C GLU A 60 -10.22 -0.80 -3.52
N GLU A 61 -11.44 -0.40 -3.11
CA GLU A 61 -11.77 1.02 -2.87
C GLU A 61 -10.94 1.59 -1.71
N VAL A 62 -10.70 0.81 -0.65
CA VAL A 62 -9.76 1.20 0.42
C VAL A 62 -8.34 1.38 -0.12
N ILE A 63 -7.83 0.45 -0.94
CA ILE A 63 -6.49 0.58 -1.54
C ILE A 63 -6.40 1.85 -2.38
N LYS A 64 -7.41 2.12 -3.21
CA LYS A 64 -7.48 3.34 -4.02
C LYS A 64 -7.45 4.60 -3.14
N LYS A 65 -8.28 4.67 -2.10
CA LYS A 65 -8.28 5.80 -1.15
C LYS A 65 -6.92 6.00 -0.47
N LEU A 66 -6.24 4.92 -0.11
CA LEU A 66 -4.92 5.00 0.53
C LEU A 66 -3.83 5.49 -0.45
N LYS A 67 -3.95 5.14 -1.74
CA LYS A 67 -3.07 5.69 -2.80
C LYS A 67 -3.36 7.16 -3.04
N ASP A 68 -4.63 7.57 -3.10
CA ASP A 68 -5.03 8.97 -3.26
C ASP A 68 -4.56 9.85 -2.08
N GLN A 69 -4.46 9.26 -0.88
CA GLN A 69 -3.90 9.90 0.32
C GLN A 69 -2.37 9.79 0.41
N GLU A 70 -1.69 9.21 -0.59
CA GLU A 70 -0.26 8.93 -0.61
C GLU A 70 0.26 8.08 0.57
N LEU A 71 -0.61 7.32 1.22
CA LEU A 71 -0.27 6.42 2.33
C LEU A 71 0.27 5.08 1.84
N ILE A 72 -0.03 4.72 0.59
CA ILE A 72 0.57 3.63 -0.16
C ILE A 72 1.16 4.21 -1.43
N ASP A 73 2.47 4.06 -1.57
CA ASP A 73 3.21 4.50 -2.75
C ASP A 73 4.43 3.58 -2.88
N ASP A 74 4.39 2.71 -3.88
CA ASP A 74 5.43 1.71 -4.11
C ASP A 74 6.77 2.36 -4.50
N LYS A 75 6.75 3.52 -5.17
CA LYS A 75 7.97 4.27 -5.49
C LYS A 75 8.62 4.84 -4.22
N LYS A 76 7.83 5.48 -3.35
CA LYS A 76 8.32 5.94 -2.03
C LYS A 76 8.75 4.77 -1.15
N PHE A 77 8.08 3.63 -1.27
CA PHE A 77 8.47 2.42 -0.55
C PHE A 77 9.85 1.91 -0.99
N VAL A 78 10.16 1.89 -2.28
CA VAL A 78 11.47 1.46 -2.80
C VAL A 78 12.60 2.29 -2.19
N ASP A 79 12.49 3.63 -2.24
CA ASP A 79 13.48 4.53 -1.65
C ASP A 79 13.67 4.28 -0.15
N TRP A 80 12.56 4.25 0.60
CA TRP A 80 12.60 3.94 2.03
C TRP A 80 13.27 2.58 2.31
N PHE A 81 12.92 1.57 1.52
CA PHE A 81 13.41 0.22 1.70
C PHE A 81 14.92 0.11 1.44
N VAL A 82 15.40 0.68 0.34
CA VAL A 82 16.83 0.67 -0.01
C VAL A 82 17.63 1.42 1.04
N ARG A 83 17.19 2.62 1.47
CA ARG A 83 17.83 3.37 2.56
C ARG A 83 17.91 2.55 3.84
N GLN A 84 16.80 1.95 4.28
CA GLN A 84 16.77 1.11 5.48
C GLN A 84 17.71 -0.10 5.38
N ARG A 85 17.84 -0.70 4.20
CA ARG A 85 18.69 -1.87 3.99
C ARG A 85 20.17 -1.56 3.86
N THR A 86 20.53 -0.34 3.50
CA THR A 86 21.91 0.12 3.30
C THR A 86 22.46 0.90 4.50
N THR A 87 21.61 1.33 5.44
CA THR A 87 22.00 2.14 6.61
C THR A 87 23.09 1.50 7.48
N LEU A 88 23.02 0.18 7.73
CA LEU A 88 23.95 -0.51 8.66
C LEU A 88 25.07 -1.27 7.96
N LYS A 89 24.77 -1.86 6.80
CA LYS A 89 25.71 -2.56 5.92
C LYS A 89 25.22 -2.40 4.49
N PRO A 90 26.08 -2.06 3.52
CA PRO A 90 25.68 -2.08 2.13
C PRO A 90 25.17 -3.48 1.77
N LYS A 91 24.04 -3.55 1.07
CA LYS A 91 23.59 -4.78 0.42
C LYS A 91 23.74 -4.57 -1.08
N GLY A 92 24.30 -5.57 -1.77
CA GLY A 92 24.41 -5.51 -3.23
C GLY A 92 23.04 -5.35 -3.90
N GLN A 93 23.03 -4.66 -5.04
CA GLN A 93 21.81 -4.32 -5.79
C GLN A 93 20.98 -5.56 -6.11
N ARG A 94 21.63 -6.66 -6.50
CA ARG A 94 20.96 -7.94 -6.81
C ARG A 94 20.10 -8.47 -5.65
N LEU A 95 20.59 -8.34 -4.42
CA LEU A 95 19.85 -8.79 -3.23
C LEU A 95 18.65 -7.87 -2.97
N LEU A 96 18.83 -6.56 -3.11
CA LEU A 96 17.76 -5.57 -2.95
C LEU A 96 16.64 -5.77 -3.99
N THR A 97 17.00 -5.94 -5.27
CA THR A 97 16.05 -6.25 -6.35
C THR A 97 15.22 -7.49 -6.01
N ARG A 98 15.85 -8.58 -5.57
CA ARG A 98 15.14 -9.80 -5.18
C ARG A 98 14.17 -9.56 -4.01
N GLU A 99 14.59 -8.82 -2.99
CA GLU A 99 13.73 -8.52 -1.84
C GLU A 99 12.54 -7.63 -2.23
N LEU A 100 12.73 -6.65 -3.12
CA LEU A 100 11.67 -5.77 -3.63
C LEU A 100 10.66 -6.53 -4.50
N LEU A 101 11.12 -7.44 -5.37
CA LEU A 101 10.23 -8.31 -6.15
C LEU A 101 9.36 -9.21 -5.25
N GLN A 102 9.94 -9.78 -4.18
CA GLN A 102 9.19 -10.57 -3.20
C GLN A 102 8.10 -9.74 -2.49
N LYS A 103 8.30 -8.42 -2.40
CA LYS A 103 7.33 -7.47 -1.85
C LYS A 103 6.27 -7.02 -2.86
N GLY A 104 6.36 -7.47 -4.10
CA GLY A 104 5.40 -7.16 -5.16
C GLY A 104 5.64 -5.84 -5.86
N ILE A 105 6.83 -5.25 -5.73
CA ILE A 105 7.17 -4.06 -6.49
C ILE A 105 7.35 -4.44 -7.96
N ALA A 106 6.77 -3.62 -8.84
CA ALA A 106 6.88 -3.78 -10.29
C ALA A 106 8.36 -3.66 -10.73
N PRO A 107 8.86 -4.55 -11.61
CA PRO A 107 10.25 -4.51 -12.09
C PRO A 107 10.68 -3.13 -12.60
N GLU A 108 9.78 -2.44 -13.30
CA GLU A 108 10.01 -1.12 -13.88
C GLU A 108 10.36 -0.07 -12.80
N LEU A 109 9.68 -0.09 -11.65
CA LEU A 109 9.98 0.81 -10.53
C LEU A 109 11.35 0.52 -9.90
N ILE A 110 11.78 -0.74 -9.94
CA ILE A 110 13.08 -1.15 -9.41
C ILE A 110 14.20 -0.71 -10.37
N GLU A 111 13.98 -0.92 -11.67
CA GLU A 111 14.89 -0.50 -12.74
C GLU A 111 15.04 1.02 -12.76
N ASP A 112 13.94 1.76 -12.74
CA ASP A 112 13.92 3.23 -12.66
C ASP A 112 14.74 3.71 -11.47
N TYR A 113 14.49 3.15 -10.28
CA TYR A 113 15.22 3.54 -9.07
C TYR A 113 16.73 3.32 -9.20
N PHE A 114 17.18 2.14 -9.66
CA PHE A 114 18.61 1.84 -9.76
C PHE A 114 19.29 2.48 -10.98
N SER A 115 18.54 2.95 -11.96
CA SER A 115 19.08 3.77 -13.06
C SER A 115 19.51 5.16 -12.55
N GLU A 116 18.80 5.69 -11.56
CA GLU A 116 19.04 7.01 -10.96
C GLU A 116 19.92 6.95 -9.70
N ASN A 117 20.01 5.78 -9.05
CA ASN A 117 20.67 5.62 -7.75
C ASN A 117 21.65 4.43 -7.78
N SER A 118 22.95 4.72 -7.72
CA SER A 118 23.97 3.68 -7.54
C SER A 118 24.08 3.27 -6.08
N VAL A 119 24.03 1.96 -5.80
CA VAL A 119 24.40 1.42 -4.49
C VAL A 119 25.87 1.07 -4.56
N ASP A 120 26.69 1.75 -3.77
CA ASP A 120 28.14 1.57 -3.79
C ASP A 120 28.50 0.17 -3.23
N GLU A 121 28.85 -0.76 -4.12
CA GLU A 121 29.12 -2.16 -3.79
C GLU A 121 30.56 -2.38 -3.27
N GLU A 122 31.41 -1.35 -3.31
CA GLU A 122 32.86 -1.46 -3.12
C GLU A 122 33.32 -1.71 -1.67
N THR A 123 32.42 -1.61 -0.69
CA THR A 123 32.72 -1.85 0.74
C THR A 123 32.30 -3.24 1.25
N LEU A 124 31.94 -4.16 0.35
CA LEU A 124 31.46 -5.51 0.68
C LEU A 124 32.55 -6.60 0.69
N ALA A 125 33.83 -6.23 0.52
CA ALA A 125 34.97 -7.14 0.59
C ALA A 125 35.45 -7.39 2.03
#